data_AF-A0AAU4DBX3-F1
#
_entry.id   AF-A0AAU4DBX3-F1
#
_cell.length_a   1.000
_cell.length_b   1.000
_cell.length_c   1.000
_cell.angle_alpha   90.00
_cell.angle_beta   90.00
_cell.angle_gamma   90.00
#
_symmetry.space_group_name_H-M   'P 1'
#
loop_
_entity.id
_entity.type
_entity.pdbx_description
1 polymer ?
#
loop_
_entity_poly.entity_id
_entity_poly.type
_entity_poly.pdbx_seq_one_letter_code
_entity_poly.pdbx_strand_id
1 'polypeptide(L)'
;MSGQIRVDAVELRASARVAESIAEELGKPADTAVTASRAAAGPLAGWSVSAALESMADGWAPTLAKVRDRFTTTAANLQRTADGHEWNDRAVAEVWQRQDAR
;
A
#
# COMPACT_ATOMS: atom_id res chain seq x y z
N MET A 1 15.44 25.59 10.78
CA MET A 1 14.31 24.96 11.49
C MET A 1 14.43 23.46 11.34
N SER A 2 15.22 22.81 12.20
CA SER A 2 15.29 21.35 12.30
C SER A 2 14.21 20.91 13.28
N GLY A 3 13.01 20.65 12.78
CA GLY A 3 12.01 19.95 13.60
C GLY A 3 12.59 18.60 13.99
N GLN A 4 12.62 18.28 15.28
CA GLN A 4 12.94 16.93 15.73
C GLN A 4 11.90 15.98 15.14
N ILE A 5 12.27 15.31 14.05
CA ILE A 5 11.47 14.23 13.49
C ILE A 5 11.61 13.07 14.47
N ARG A 6 10.67 12.96 15.41
CA ARG A 6 10.54 11.81 16.29
C ARG A 6 9.82 10.73 15.50
N VAL A 7 10.53 9.66 15.17
CA VAL A 7 9.96 8.50 14.51
C VAL A 7 9.64 7.45 15.56
N ASP A 8 8.38 7.05 15.64
CA ASP A 8 7.93 5.95 16.48
C ASP A 8 7.80 4.68 15.62
N ALA A 9 8.71 3.73 15.83
CA ALA A 9 8.74 2.47 15.09
C ALA A 9 7.48 1.62 15.31
N VAL A 10 6.82 1.74 16.46
CA VAL A 10 5.56 1.02 16.76
C VAL A 10 4.42 1.60 15.94
N GLU A 11 4.29 2.93 15.90
CA GLU A 11 3.27 3.61 15.10
C GLU A 11 3.45 3.38 13.60
N LEU A 12 4.70 3.34 13.11
CA LEU A 12 5.00 3.01 11.72
C LEU A 12 4.59 1.58 11.37
N ARG A 13 4.85 0.60 12.25
CA ARG A 13 4.43 -0.79 12.03
C ARG A 13 2.91 -0.96 12.12
N ALA A 14 2.25 -0.24 13.02
CA ALA A 14 0.79 -0.22 13.07
C ALA A 14 0.21 0.33 11.77
N SER A 15 0.77 1.44 11.27
CA SER A 15 0.37 2.05 10.00
C SER A 15 0.66 1.15 8.79
N ALA A 16 1.77 0.40 8.81
CA ALA A 16 2.09 -0.58 7.78
C ALA A 16 1.01 -1.68 7.68
N ARG A 17 0.61 -2.24 8.84
CA ARG A 17 -0.46 -3.25 8.89
C ARG A 17 -1.81 -2.73 8.40
N VAL A 18 -2.15 -1.48 8.72
CA VAL A 18 -3.37 -0.85 8.20
C VAL A 18 -3.31 -0.72 6.68
N ALA A 19 -2.17 -0.29 6.12
CA ALA A 19 -2.01 -0.20 4.68
C ALA A 19 -2.09 -1.58 3.99
N GLU A 20 -1.51 -2.63 4.58
CA GLU A 20 -1.67 -4.01 4.12
C GLU A 20 -3.13 -4.47 4.12
N SER A 21 -3.83 -4.28 5.23
CA SER A 21 -5.27 -4.62 5.35
C SER A 21 -6.11 -3.90 4.30
N ILE A 22 -5.86 -2.61 4.03
CA ILE A 22 -6.57 -1.88 2.96
C ILE A 22 -6.27 -2.49 1.58
N ALA A 23 -5.02 -2.87 1.30
CA ALA A 23 -4.65 -3.50 0.03
C ALA A 23 -5.37 -4.86 -0.15
N GLU A 24 -5.44 -5.67 0.89
CA GLU A 24 -6.13 -6.96 0.91
C GLU A 24 -7.64 -6.80 0.73
N GLU A 25 -8.25 -5.89 1.49
CA GLU A 25 -9.69 -5.62 1.47
C GLU A 25 -10.17 -5.02 0.14
N LEU A 26 -9.33 -4.22 -0.53
CA LEU A 26 -9.66 -3.62 -1.82
C LEU A 26 -9.69 -4.63 -2.98
N GLY A 27 -8.88 -5.69 -2.91
CA GLY A 27 -8.66 -6.61 -4.04
C GLY A 27 -9.95 -7.27 -4.53
N LYS A 28 -10.66 -7.96 -3.65
CA LYS A 28 -11.86 -8.73 -4.03
C LYS A 28 -13.00 -7.85 -4.57
N PRO A 29 -13.37 -6.72 -3.95
CA PRO A 29 -14.38 -5.82 -4.49
C PRO A 29 -13.98 -5.23 -5.86
N ALA A 30 -12.71 -4.85 -6.04
CA ALA A 30 -12.21 -4.33 -7.31
C ALA A 30 -12.33 -5.36 -8.45
N ASP A 31 -11.87 -6.58 -8.21
CA ASP A 31 -11.94 -7.67 -9.20
C ASP A 31 -13.39 -8.03 -9.52
N THR A 32 -14.27 -8.01 -8.50
CA THR A 32 -15.70 -8.26 -8.67
C THR A 32 -16.34 -7.21 -9.57
N ALA A 33 -16.05 -5.92 -9.35
CA ALA A 33 -16.61 -4.84 -10.16
C ALA A 33 -16.18 -4.93 -11.63
N VAL A 34 -14.88 -5.15 -11.89
CA VAL A 34 -14.34 -5.31 -13.25
C VAL A 34 -14.96 -6.53 -13.94
N THR A 35 -15.06 -7.65 -13.23
CA THR A 35 -15.64 -8.89 -13.76
C THR A 35 -17.12 -8.71 -14.09
N ALA A 36 -17.89 -8.05 -13.21
CA ALA A 36 -19.30 -7.78 -13.43
C ALA A 36 -19.54 -6.89 -14.66
N SER A 37 -18.73 -5.84 -14.85
CA SER A 37 -18.80 -4.99 -16.05
C SER A 37 -18.58 -5.80 -17.33
N ARG A 38 -17.57 -6.68 -17.36
CA ARG A 38 -17.28 -7.54 -18.51
C ARG A 38 -18.38 -8.58 -18.74
N ALA A 39 -18.89 -9.20 -17.68
CA ALA A 39 -19.98 -10.16 -17.77
C ALA A 39 -21.26 -9.53 -18.33
N ALA A 40 -21.56 -8.28 -17.95
CA ALA A 40 -22.70 -7.54 -18.46
C ALA A 40 -22.53 -7.11 -19.93
N ALA A 41 -21.30 -6.94 -20.41
CA ALA A 41 -21.04 -6.57 -21.80
C ALA A 41 -21.44 -7.68 -22.80
N GLY A 42 -21.28 -8.95 -22.42
CA GLY A 42 -21.55 -10.11 -23.29
C GLY A 42 -23.00 -10.17 -23.81
N PRO A 43 -24.02 -10.17 -22.93
CA PRO A 43 -25.43 -10.16 -23.34
C PRO A 43 -25.84 -8.92 -24.15
N LEU A 44 -25.08 -7.82 -24.06
CA LEU A 44 -25.33 -6.56 -24.75
C LEU A 44 -24.55 -6.43 -26.06
N ALA A 45 -23.93 -7.51 -26.55
CA ALA A 45 -23.14 -7.50 -27.78
C ALA A 45 -23.94 -6.91 -28.97
N GLY A 46 -23.28 -6.05 -29.75
CA GLY A 46 -23.88 -5.31 -30.86
C GLY A 46 -24.53 -3.98 -30.46
N TRP A 47 -24.66 -3.69 -29.16
CA TRP A 47 -25.12 -2.40 -28.64
C TRP A 47 -23.94 -1.56 -28.18
N SER A 48 -24.00 -0.23 -28.38
CA SER A 48 -22.93 0.69 -27.99
C SER A 48 -22.57 0.63 -26.50
N VAL A 49 -23.54 0.29 -25.65
CA VAL A 49 -23.35 0.12 -24.20
C VAL A 49 -22.40 -1.03 -23.86
N SER A 50 -22.32 -2.08 -24.67
CA SER A 50 -21.40 -3.21 -24.46
C SER A 50 -19.94 -2.75 -24.55
N ALA A 51 -19.59 -2.04 -25.62
CA ALA A 51 -18.27 -1.46 -25.80
C ALA A 51 -17.92 -0.44 -24.68
N ALA A 52 -18.89 0.32 -24.20
CA ALA A 52 -18.69 1.24 -23.08
C ALA A 52 -18.39 0.50 -21.76
N LEU A 53 -19.05 -0.63 -21.50
CA LEU A 53 -18.80 -1.46 -20.31
C LEU A 53 -17.42 -2.13 -20.37
N GLU A 54 -17.00 -2.63 -21.54
CA GLU A 54 -15.66 -3.18 -21.72
C GLU A 54 -14.59 -2.10 -21.54
N SER A 55 -14.75 -0.95 -22.19
CA SER A 55 -13.81 0.18 -22.04
C SER A 55 -13.72 0.67 -20.60
N MET A 56 -14.83 0.66 -19.86
CA MET A 56 -14.84 1.01 -18.44
C MET A 56 -14.06 -0.01 -17.61
N ALA A 57 -14.28 -1.31 -17.85
CA ALA A 57 -13.53 -2.37 -17.18
C ALA A 57 -12.02 -2.26 -17.46
N ASP A 58 -11.64 -2.00 -18.72
CA ASP A 58 -10.25 -1.89 -19.14
C ASP A 58 -9.55 -0.63 -18.59
N GLY A 59 -10.29 0.47 -18.41
CA GLY A 59 -9.76 1.69 -17.79
C GLY A 59 -9.58 1.55 -16.27
N TRP A 60 -10.54 0.93 -15.58
CA TRP A 60 -10.53 0.82 -14.12
C TRP A 60 -9.63 -0.29 -13.60
N ALA A 61 -9.57 -1.45 -14.28
CA ALA A 61 -8.76 -2.58 -13.84
C ALA A 61 -7.29 -2.22 -13.50
N PRO A 62 -6.50 -1.58 -14.40
CA PRO A 62 -5.12 -1.22 -14.07
C PRO A 62 -5.03 -0.13 -13.00
N THR A 63 -6.03 0.75 -12.91
CA THR A 63 -6.06 1.82 -11.90
C THR A 63 -6.26 1.24 -10.50
N LEU A 64 -7.21 0.33 -10.35
CA LEU A 64 -7.50 -0.36 -9.07
C LEU A 64 -6.31 -1.23 -8.64
N ALA A 65 -5.68 -1.93 -9.58
CA ALA A 65 -4.45 -2.69 -9.32
C ALA A 65 -3.32 -1.77 -8.80
N LYS A 66 -3.11 -0.61 -9.43
CA LYS A 66 -2.11 0.38 -8.99
C LYS A 66 -2.39 0.94 -7.60
N VAL A 67 -3.67 1.15 -7.24
CA VAL A 67 -4.03 1.61 -5.88
C VAL A 67 -3.65 0.54 -4.85
N ARG A 68 -3.96 -0.73 -5.12
CA ARG A 68 -3.55 -1.84 -4.26
C ARG A 68 -2.02 -1.89 -4.11
N ASP A 69 -1.28 -1.84 -5.22
CA ASP A 69 0.18 -1.89 -5.21
C ASP A 69 0.80 -0.71 -4.43
N ARG A 70 0.18 0.47 -4.48
CA ARG A 70 0.62 1.64 -3.69
C ARG A 70 0.45 1.42 -2.20
N PHE A 71 -0.64 0.81 -1.76
CA PHE A 71 -0.83 0.47 -0.35
C PHE A 71 0.19 -0.58 0.12
N THR A 72 0.40 -1.65 -0.65
CA THR A 72 1.45 -2.64 -0.37
C THR A 72 2.85 -2.01 -0.31
N THR A 73 3.18 -1.14 -1.27
CA THR A 73 4.46 -0.42 -1.29
C THR A 73 4.60 0.51 -0.09
N THR A 74 3.52 1.18 0.31
CA THR A 74 3.50 2.07 1.48
C THR A 74 3.75 1.28 2.75
N ALA A 75 3.08 0.14 2.94
CA ALA A 75 3.33 -0.74 4.07
C ALA A 75 4.79 -1.18 4.14
N ALA A 76 5.37 -1.65 3.03
CA ALA A 76 6.77 -2.04 2.97
C ALA A 76 7.74 -0.89 3.28
N ASN A 77 7.44 0.33 2.82
CA ASN A 77 8.22 1.52 3.14
C ASN A 77 8.16 1.87 4.63
N LEU A 78 6.98 1.80 5.25
CA LEU A 78 6.78 2.06 6.67
C LEU A 78 7.53 1.04 7.53
N GLN A 79 7.45 -0.24 7.17
CA GLN A 79 8.18 -1.32 7.83
C GLN A 79 9.70 -1.09 7.76
N ARG A 80 10.23 -0.83 6.55
CA ARG A 80 11.66 -0.53 6.36
C ARG A 80 12.12 0.68 7.14
N THR A 81 11.27 1.70 7.25
CA THR A 81 11.58 2.90 8.02
C THR A 81 11.65 2.59 9.52
N ALA A 82 10.71 1.81 10.05
CA ALA A 82 10.73 1.37 11.44
C ALA A 82 11.99 0.56 11.77
N ASP A 83 12.33 -0.41 10.91
CA ASP A 83 13.50 -1.27 11.11
C ASP A 83 14.82 -0.48 11.01
N GLY A 84 14.90 0.48 10.08
CA GLY A 84 16.04 1.37 9.94
C GLY A 84 16.24 2.29 11.16
N HIS A 85 15.14 2.78 11.74
CA HIS A 85 15.20 3.61 12.96
C HIS A 85 15.69 2.81 14.17
N GLU A 86 15.15 1.62 14.40
CA GLU A 86 15.61 0.78 15.51
C GLU A 86 17.08 0.36 15.39
N TRP A 87 17.52 0.07 14.16
CA TRP A 87 18.92 -0.22 13.90
C TRP A 87 19.82 0.98 14.25
N ASN A 88 19.42 2.18 13.82
CA ASN A 88 20.16 3.40 14.12
C ASN A 88 20.21 3.68 15.63
N ASP A 89 19.08 3.57 16.33
CA ASP A 89 19.00 3.79 17.78
C ASP A 89 19.91 2.82 18.54
N ARG A 90 19.96 1.54 18.13
CA ARG A 90 20.87 0.54 18.70
C ARG A 90 22.34 0.89 18.45
N ALA A 91 22.70 1.23 17.21
CA ALA A 91 24.06 1.58 16.84
C ALA A 91 24.57 2.81 17.62
N VAL A 92 23.71 3.82 17.81
CA VAL A 92 24.02 5.01 18.60
C VAL A 92 24.20 4.63 20.08
N ALA A 93 23.30 3.85 20.67
CA ALA A 93 23.41 3.40 22.06
C ALA A 93 24.72 2.65 22.33
N GLU A 94 25.15 1.76 21.43
CA GLU A 94 26.43 1.03 21.53
C GLU A 94 27.66 1.94 21.46
N VAL A 95 27.60 3.06 20.72
CA VAL A 95 28.68 4.06 20.69
C VAL A 95 28.78 4.78 22.03
N TRP A 96 27.65 5.22 22.59
CA TRP A 96 27.62 5.90 23.89
C TRP A 96 28.10 4.99 25.03
N GLN A 97 27.61 3.76 25.10
CA GLN A 97 28.05 2.78 26.11
C GLN A 97 29.57 2.53 26.07
N ARG A 98 30.18 2.54 24.87
CA ARG A 98 31.63 2.40 24.73
C ARG A 98 32.41 3.66 25.13
N GLN A 99 31.80 4.83 25.05
CA GLN A 99 32.42 6.09 25.49
C GLN A 99 32.35 6.23 27.01
N ASP A 100 31.24 5.84 27.64
CA ASP A 100 31.07 5.90 29.10
C ASP A 100 31.93 4.85 29.86
N ALA A 101 32.36 3.78 29.18
CA ALA A 101 33.21 2.74 29.74
C ALA A 101 34.73 3.01 29.65
N ARG A 102 35.12 4.20 29.17
CA ARG A 102 36.51 4.67 29.08
C ARG A 102 36.80 5.77 30.10
#